data_AF-A0AAU4FET7-F1
#
_entry.id   AF-A0AAU4FET7-F1
#
_cell.length_a   1.000
_cell.length_b   1.000
_cell.length_c   1.000
_cell.angle_alpha   90.00
_cell.angle_beta   90.00
_cell.angle_gamma   90.00
#
_symmetry.space_group_name_H-M   'P 1'
#
loop_
_entity.id
_entity.type
_entity.pdbx_description
1 polymer ?
#
loop_
_entity_poly.entity_id
_entity_poly.type
_entity_poly.pdbx_seq_one_letter_code
_entity_poly.pdbx_strand_id
1 'polypeptide(L)'
;MTSVLTGGRENARRVPPQQRRPDGGDPSAELTRLAALADLARRSTPPIMHRAILAGGDPASVAAAARLSAAQAHIRWHEWAGTSVPLDEYLRVHTAFADAIGAHHDVIQEI
;
A
#
# COMPACT_ATOMS: atom_id res chain seq x y z
N MET A 1 14.78 -43.90 47.02
CA MET A 1 15.20 -42.54 46.63
C MET A 1 16.12 -42.63 45.43
N THR A 2 15.61 -42.27 44.25
CA THR A 2 16.40 -42.08 43.03
C THR A 2 15.70 -40.99 42.24
N SER A 3 16.38 -39.83 42.15
CA SER A 3 15.94 -38.60 41.50
C SER A 3 15.84 -38.77 39.99
N VAL A 4 14.74 -38.32 39.40
CA VAL A 4 14.62 -38.09 37.96
C VAL A 4 14.36 -36.59 37.73
N LEU A 5 15.44 -35.86 37.50
CA LEU A 5 15.47 -34.58 36.78
C LEU A 5 16.30 -34.90 35.53
N THR A 6 15.90 -34.63 34.29
CA THR A 6 15.87 -33.31 33.63
C THR A 6 15.53 -33.67 32.16
N GLY A 7 14.51 -33.08 31.52
CA GLY A 7 14.68 -31.89 30.69
C GLY A 7 15.03 -32.26 29.23
N GLY A 8 14.20 -31.83 28.28
CA GLY A 8 14.51 -31.99 26.85
C GLY A 8 13.30 -32.15 25.93
N ARG A 9 12.26 -31.32 26.08
CA ARG A 9 11.21 -31.14 25.06
C ARG A 9 11.35 -29.75 24.45
N GLU A 10 12.36 -29.58 23.59
CA GLU A 10 12.47 -28.40 22.74
C GLU A 10 13.01 -28.80 21.37
N ASN A 11 12.12 -29.30 20.52
CA ASN A 11 12.32 -29.25 19.08
C ASN A 11 10.97 -29.01 18.41
N ALA A 12 10.26 -27.99 18.88
CA ALA A 12 9.18 -27.37 18.11
C ALA A 12 9.82 -26.28 17.24
N ARG A 13 10.54 -26.69 16.20
CA ARG A 13 10.96 -25.78 15.13
C ARG A 13 9.67 -25.26 14.49
N ARG A 14 9.20 -24.08 14.90
CA ARG A 14 8.10 -23.38 14.25
C ARG A 14 8.55 -23.12 12.81
N VAL A 15 8.00 -23.89 11.89
CA VAL A 15 8.07 -23.58 10.47
C VAL A 15 7.44 -22.17 10.33
N PRO A 16 8.13 -21.19 9.72
CA PRO A 16 7.48 -19.92 9.43
C PRO A 16 6.22 -20.23 8.61
N PRO A 17 5.08 -19.57 8.87
CA PRO A 17 3.92 -19.73 8.01
C PRO A 17 4.38 -19.43 6.59
N GLN A 18 4.24 -20.42 5.70
CA GLN A 18 4.45 -20.21 4.28
C GLN A 18 3.61 -19.00 3.91
N GLN A 19 4.27 -17.90 3.56
CA GLN A 19 3.63 -16.75 2.97
C GLN A 19 2.75 -17.30 1.85
N ARG A 20 1.44 -17.19 2.04
CA ARG A 20 0.46 -17.40 0.98
C ARG A 20 0.96 -16.55 -0.17
N ARG A 21 1.50 -17.18 -1.22
CA ARG A 21 1.68 -16.49 -2.49
C ARG A 21 0.30 -15.90 -2.81
N PRO A 22 0.19 -14.63 -3.20
CA PRO A 22 -1.07 -14.13 -3.70
C PRO A 22 -1.43 -15.02 -4.89
N ASP A 23 -2.46 -15.85 -4.72
CA ASP A 23 -3.08 -16.56 -5.82
C ASP A 23 -3.45 -15.52 -6.87
N GLY A 24 -3.10 -15.81 -8.12
CA GLY A 24 -3.05 -14.88 -9.25
C GLY A 24 -4.10 -13.78 -9.20
N GLY A 25 -3.63 -12.54 -9.06
CA GLY A 25 -4.47 -11.37 -9.19
C GLY A 25 -5.18 -11.38 -10.56
N ASP A 26 -6.43 -10.93 -10.57
CA ASP A 26 -7.21 -10.80 -11.79
C ASP A 26 -6.39 -10.00 -12.83
N PRO A 27 -5.99 -10.61 -13.96
CA PRO A 27 -5.16 -9.94 -14.96
C PRO A 27 -5.85 -8.69 -15.51
N SER A 28 -7.18 -8.63 -15.49
CA SER A 28 -7.95 -7.45 -15.88
C SER A 28 -7.77 -6.29 -14.89
N ALA A 29 -7.75 -6.58 -13.59
CA ALA A 29 -7.52 -5.59 -12.55
C ALA A 29 -6.09 -5.03 -12.62
N GLU A 30 -5.10 -5.90 -12.84
CA GLU A 30 -3.70 -5.49 -13.00
C GLU A 30 -3.49 -4.65 -14.26
N LEU A 31 -4.10 -5.03 -15.39
CA LEU A 31 -4.06 -4.22 -16.62
C LEU A 31 -4.72 -2.84 -16.41
N THR A 32 -5.84 -2.78 -15.68
CA THR A 32 -6.52 -1.52 -15.35
C THR A 32 -5.65 -0.61 -14.51
N ARG A 33 -4.97 -1.17 -13.49
CA ARG A 33 -4.00 -0.47 -12.65
C ARG A 33 -2.84 0.08 -13.49
N LEU A 34 -2.22 -0.74 -14.33
CA LEU A 34 -1.09 -0.34 -15.17
C LEU A 34 -1.47 0.75 -16.17
N ALA A 35 -2.65 0.66 -16.79
CA ALA A 35 -3.16 1.69 -17.68
C ALA A 35 -3.38 3.03 -16.96
N ALA A 36 -3.91 3.01 -15.74
CA ALA A 36 -4.09 4.21 -14.93
C ALA A 36 -2.75 4.86 -14.53
N LEU A 37 -1.73 4.06 -14.18
CA LEU A 37 -0.39 4.55 -13.89
C LEU A 37 0.31 5.14 -15.13
N ALA A 38 0.15 4.50 -16.29
CA ALA A 38 0.68 5.02 -17.54
C ALA A 38 0.01 6.35 -17.94
N ASP A 39 -1.29 6.49 -17.73
CA ASP A 39 -1.98 7.76 -17.95
C ASP A 39 -1.52 8.83 -16.96
N LEU A 40 -1.32 8.46 -15.69
CA LEU A 40 -0.84 9.37 -14.66
C LEU A 40 0.56 9.90 -14.95
N ALA A 41 1.46 9.03 -15.44
CA ALA A 41 2.81 9.42 -15.84
C ALA A 41 2.81 10.43 -17.00
N ARG A 42 1.76 10.44 -17.83
CA ARG A 42 1.58 11.45 -18.88
C ARG A 42 0.87 12.70 -18.38
N ARG A 43 -0.07 12.53 -17.45
CA ARG A 43 -0.98 13.56 -16.96
C ARG A 43 -1.13 13.42 -15.44
N SER A 44 -0.22 14.04 -14.70
CA SER A 44 -0.18 14.04 -13.22
C SER A 44 -1.34 14.83 -12.60
N THR A 45 -2.59 14.39 -12.82
CA THR A 45 -3.81 15.06 -12.35
C THR A 45 -4.46 14.31 -11.18
N PRO A 46 -5.08 15.02 -10.22
CA PRO A 46 -5.77 14.40 -9.09
C PRO A 46 -6.82 13.33 -9.43
N PRO A 47 -7.68 13.48 -10.46
CA PRO A 47 -8.65 12.45 -10.81
C PRO A 47 -8.01 11.13 -11.27
N ILE A 48 -6.87 11.20 -11.97
CA ILE A 48 -6.15 10.02 -12.44
C ILE A 48 -5.46 9.32 -11.26
N MET A 49 -4.85 10.07 -10.33
CA MET A 49 -4.30 9.50 -9.10
C MET A 49 -5.37 8.75 -8.30
N HIS A 50 -6.55 9.38 -8.15
CA HIS A 50 -7.68 8.79 -7.44
C HIS A 50 -8.12 7.45 -8.04
N ARG A 51 -8.32 7.40 -9.38
CA ARG A 51 -8.68 6.17 -10.09
C ARG A 51 -7.60 5.11 -9.99
N ALA A 52 -6.33 5.49 -10.08
CA ALA A 52 -5.21 4.55 -9.95
C ALA A 52 -5.20 3.88 -8.57
N ILE A 53 -5.45 4.64 -7.50
CA ILE A 53 -5.51 4.09 -6.13
C ILE A 53 -6.75 3.20 -5.96
N LEU A 54 -7.92 3.62 -6.44
CA LEU A 54 -9.14 2.78 -6.40
C LEU A 54 -8.99 1.48 -7.21
N ALA A 55 -8.15 1.47 -8.26
CA ALA A 55 -7.80 0.28 -9.02
C ALA A 55 -6.73 -0.60 -8.33
N GLY A 56 -6.38 -0.33 -7.07
CA GLY A 56 -5.37 -1.09 -6.32
C GLY A 56 -3.94 -0.60 -6.52
N GLY A 57 -3.76 0.59 -7.08
CA GLY A 57 -2.47 1.27 -7.16
C GLY A 57 -1.96 1.66 -5.78
N ASP A 58 -0.79 1.15 -5.42
CA ASP A 58 -0.06 1.60 -4.24
C ASP A 58 0.19 3.12 -4.30
N PRO A 59 -0.20 3.91 -3.26
CA PRO A 59 -0.08 5.37 -3.28
C PRO A 59 1.35 5.90 -3.46
N ALA A 60 2.37 5.19 -2.98
CA ALA A 60 3.76 5.57 -3.22
C ALA A 60 4.13 5.41 -4.69
N SER A 61 3.72 4.31 -5.32
CA SER A 61 3.89 4.06 -6.75
C SER A 61 3.12 5.05 -7.63
N VAL A 62 1.89 5.40 -7.22
CA VAL A 62 1.05 6.42 -7.87
C VAL A 62 1.72 7.80 -7.79
N ALA A 63 2.23 8.19 -6.61
CA ALA A 63 2.95 9.44 -6.43
C ALA A 63 4.24 9.48 -7.27
N ALA A 64 5.00 8.38 -7.29
CA ALA A 64 6.22 8.24 -8.09
C ALA A 64 5.92 8.38 -9.60
N ALA A 65 4.86 7.76 -10.10
CA ALA A 65 4.41 7.93 -11.49
C ALA A 65 4.08 9.40 -11.82
N ALA A 66 3.52 10.13 -10.85
CA ALA A 66 3.27 11.57 -10.97
C ALA A 66 4.52 12.46 -10.76
N ARG A 67 5.68 11.87 -10.44
CA ARG A 67 6.94 12.55 -10.07
C ARG A 67 6.81 13.42 -8.81
N LEU A 68 6.06 12.94 -7.83
CA LEU A 68 5.81 13.59 -6.55
C LEU A 68 6.20 12.66 -5.39
N SER A 69 6.47 13.22 -4.21
CA SER A 69 6.44 12.42 -2.98
C SER A 69 5.00 12.02 -2.63
N ALA A 70 4.82 10.96 -1.85
CA ALA A 70 3.50 10.54 -1.38
C ALA A 70 2.74 11.68 -0.66
N ALA A 71 3.44 12.47 0.16
CA ALA A 71 2.87 13.63 0.83
C ALA A 71 2.44 14.74 -0.15
N GLN A 72 3.27 15.05 -1.16
CA GLN A 72 2.91 16.05 -2.19
C GLN A 72 1.73 15.60 -3.05
N ALA A 73 1.70 14.32 -3.42
CA ALA A 73 0.58 13.73 -4.15
C ALA A 73 -0.70 13.76 -3.31
N HIS A 74 -0.61 13.45 -2.02
CA HIS A 74 -1.74 13.49 -1.08
C HIS A 74 -2.34 14.90 -0.98
N ILE A 75 -1.52 15.94 -0.80
CA ILE A 75 -2.00 17.34 -0.73
C ILE A 75 -2.74 17.72 -2.01
N ARG A 76 -2.12 17.49 -3.17
CA ARG A 76 -2.73 17.83 -4.47
C ARG A 76 -4.01 17.03 -4.74
N TRP A 77 -4.04 15.77 -4.33
CA TRP A 77 -5.23 14.95 -4.41
C TRP A 77 -6.33 15.46 -3.47
N HIS A 78 -5.99 15.79 -2.23
CA HIS A 78 -6.91 16.24 -1.18
C HIS A 78 -7.63 17.55 -1.56
N GLU A 79 -6.89 18.54 -2.09
CA GLU A 79 -7.44 19.82 -2.55
C GLU A 79 -8.56 19.64 -3.59
N TRP A 80 -8.39 18.70 -4.51
CA TRP A 80 -9.41 18.36 -5.50
C TRP A 80 -10.54 17.49 -4.91
N ALA A 81 -10.17 16.46 -4.14
CA ALA A 81 -11.08 15.43 -3.66
C ALA A 81 -12.15 15.97 -2.70
N GLY A 82 -11.81 16.98 -1.88
CA GLY A 82 -12.73 17.55 -0.90
C GLY A 82 -14.04 18.13 -1.47
N THR A 83 -14.09 18.41 -2.77
CA THR A 83 -15.28 18.91 -3.46
C THR A 83 -15.75 18.01 -4.61
N SER A 84 -14.95 17.01 -4.98
CA SER A 84 -15.12 16.29 -6.25
C SER A 84 -15.49 14.81 -6.09
N VAL A 85 -15.42 14.25 -4.87
CA VAL A 85 -15.71 12.81 -4.65
C VAL A 85 -16.62 12.58 -3.44
N PRO A 86 -17.38 11.46 -3.40
CA PRO A 86 -18.16 11.07 -2.23
C PRO A 86 -17.28 10.81 -1.00
N LEU A 87 -17.85 11.01 0.20
CA LEU A 87 -17.13 10.86 1.46
C LEU A 87 -16.48 9.47 1.64
N ASP A 88 -17.15 8.40 1.22
CA ASP A 88 -16.62 7.04 1.36
C ASP A 88 -15.36 6.83 0.50
N GLU A 89 -15.40 7.23 -0.77
CA GLU A 89 -14.24 7.17 -1.67
C GLU A 89 -13.10 8.08 -1.19
N TYR A 90 -13.46 9.26 -0.70
CA TYR A 90 -12.51 10.18 -0.08
C TYR A 90 -11.77 9.51 1.08
N LEU A 91 -12.48 8.91 2.04
CA LEU A 91 -11.86 8.30 3.21
C LEU A 91 -10.98 7.10 2.82
N ARG A 92 -11.39 6.27 1.87
CA ARG A 92 -10.58 5.13 1.41
C ARG A 92 -9.24 5.57 0.83
N VAL A 93 -9.24 6.53 -0.09
CA VAL A 93 -8.00 7.01 -0.72
C VAL A 93 -7.16 7.85 0.26
N HIS A 94 -7.80 8.59 1.17
CA HIS A 94 -7.10 9.34 2.21
C HIS A 94 -6.33 8.41 3.15
N THR A 95 -6.96 7.34 3.65
CA THR A 95 -6.31 6.36 4.51
C THR A 95 -5.16 5.66 3.79
N ALA A 96 -5.33 5.30 2.52
CA ALA A 96 -4.25 4.70 1.73
C ALA A 96 -3.01 5.62 1.65
N PHE A 97 -3.22 6.92 1.41
CA PHE A 97 -2.12 7.89 1.45
C PHE A 97 -1.50 8.01 2.84
N ALA A 98 -2.30 8.05 3.90
CA ALA A 98 -1.81 8.14 5.28
C ALA A 98 -0.92 6.94 5.64
N ASP A 99 -1.34 5.72 5.29
CA ASP A 99 -0.57 4.50 5.51
C ASP A 99 0.78 4.53 4.76
N ALA A 100 0.76 4.97 3.49
CA ALA A 100 1.98 5.07 2.69
C ALA A 100 2.96 6.13 3.23
N ILE A 101 2.46 7.25 3.73
CA ILE A 101 3.28 8.32 4.35
C ILE A 101 3.86 7.84 5.68
N GLY A 102 3.05 7.17 6.51
CA GLY A 102 3.49 6.59 7.78
C GLY A 102 4.59 5.56 7.58
N ALA A 103 4.39 4.60 6.68
CA ALA A 103 5.39 3.58 6.37
C ALA A 103 6.74 4.17 5.91
N HIS A 104 6.71 5.24 5.11
CA HIS A 104 7.94 5.92 4.71
C HIS A 104 8.61 6.68 5.87
N HIS A 105 7.84 7.22 6.80
CA HIS A 105 8.38 7.88 7.98
C HIS A 105 9.08 6.88 8.92
N ASP A 106 8.47 5.73 9.16
CA ASP A 106 9.03 4.67 10.00
C ASP A 106 10.37 4.16 9.44
N VAL A 107 10.45 3.95 8.12
CA VAL A 107 11.70 3.55 7.44
C VAL A 107 12.82 4.57 7.62
N ILE A 108 12.51 5.86 7.73
CA ILE A 108 13.52 6.90 7.98
C ILE A 108 13.99 6.90 9.44
N GLN A 109 13.13 6.57 10.39
CA GLN A 109 13.46 6.59 11.83
C GLN A 109 14.26 5.36 12.30
N GLU A 110 14.30 4.28 11.51
CA GLU A 110 15.07 3.06 11.82
C GLU A 110 16.53 3.08 11.30
N ILE A 111 16.96 4.15 10.60
CA ILE A 111 18.31 4.34 10.03
C ILE A 111 19.12 5.31 10.89
#